data_AF-A0A180GRV9-F1
#
_entry.id   AF-A0A180GRV9-F1
#
_cell.length_a   1.000
_cell.length_b   1.000
_cell.length_c   1.000
_cell.angle_alpha   90.00
_cell.angle_beta   90.00
_cell.angle_gamma   90.00
#
_symmetry.space_group_name_H-M   'P 1'
#
loop_
_entity.id
_entity.type
_entity.pdbx_description
1 polymer ?
#
loop_
_entity_poly.entity_id
_entity_poly.type
_entity_poly.pdbx_seq_one_letter_code
_entity_poly.pdbx_strand_id
1 'polypeptide(L)'
;MPSSETRRMMLVKNVFSRSITNVSKPVNAQTLAEAFPYATPQMLDTLAEQTKTLFSHYANGRWTEFAEAASFEELCNQFDLLEREAIERIQAGAQPVKITRDPKLSIPPLLLQTLTNLETLYQSANERQLQTNANLQAQIRKQISEIERLESDIKNRVGQIQSTADQWKQPEGAWMDGPLAQSKHTDLQVHRHLK
;
A
#
# COMPACT_ATOMS: atom_id res chain seq x y z
N MET A 1 20.87 -29.06 -23.10
CA MET A 1 21.76 -27.95 -22.66
C MET A 1 22.10 -28.23 -21.20
N PRO A 2 23.38 -28.38 -20.81
CA PRO A 2 23.70 -28.77 -19.44
C PRO A 2 23.34 -27.63 -18.48
N SER A 3 22.77 -27.98 -17.33
CA SER A 3 22.25 -27.09 -16.29
C SER A 3 23.32 -26.10 -15.82
N SER A 4 23.16 -24.82 -16.18
CA SER A 4 24.13 -23.78 -15.81
C SER A 4 24.03 -23.34 -14.34
N GLU A 5 23.18 -23.99 -13.54
CA GLU A 5 22.92 -23.64 -12.13
C GLU A 5 24.13 -23.93 -11.24
N THR A 6 25.03 -24.84 -11.61
CA THR A 6 26.16 -25.24 -10.75
C THR A 6 27.48 -24.52 -11.05
N ARG A 7 27.50 -23.55 -12.00
CA ARG A 7 28.77 -23.03 -12.53
C ARG A 7 29.49 -22.15 -11.52
N ARG A 8 28.80 -21.17 -10.91
CA ARG A 8 29.45 -20.21 -9.99
C ARG A 8 29.89 -20.88 -8.70
N MET A 9 29.05 -21.76 -8.14
CA MET A 9 29.37 -22.52 -6.93
C MET A 9 30.62 -23.39 -7.11
N MET A 10 30.72 -24.11 -8.23
CA MET A 10 31.90 -24.93 -8.54
C MET A 10 33.17 -24.07 -8.71
N LEU A 11 33.06 -22.91 -9.35
CA LEU A 11 34.19 -21.98 -9.49
C LEU A 11 34.69 -21.46 -8.14
N VAL A 12 33.78 -21.05 -7.25
CA VAL A 12 34.14 -20.60 -5.90
C VAL A 12 34.80 -21.72 -5.10
N LYS A 13 34.24 -22.93 -5.13
CA LYS A 13 34.82 -24.10 -4.48
C LYS A 13 36.24 -24.38 -4.98
N ASN A 14 36.46 -24.31 -6.29
CA ASN A 14 37.78 -24.50 -6.89
C ASN A 14 38.80 -23.44 -6.44
N VAL A 15 38.39 -22.17 -6.36
CA VAL A 15 39.24 -21.08 -5.86
C VAL A 15 39.58 -21.29 -4.39
N PHE A 16 38.61 -21.71 -3.57
CA PHE A 16 38.82 -21.97 -2.16
C PHE A 16 39.77 -23.15 -1.93
N SER A 17 39.57 -24.27 -2.62
CA SER A 17 40.47 -25.43 -2.55
C SER A 17 41.90 -25.07 -2.95
N ARG A 18 42.09 -24.29 -4.03
CA ARG A 18 43.42 -23.80 -4.42
C ARG A 18 44.05 -22.91 -3.34
N SER A 19 43.25 -22.08 -2.68
CA SER A 19 43.72 -21.20 -1.62
C SER A 19 44.21 -22.01 -0.41
N ILE A 20 43.47 -23.05 0.00
CA ILE A 20 43.90 -23.98 1.06
C ILE A 20 45.25 -24.61 0.70
N THR A 21 45.38 -25.13 -0.52
CA THR A 21 46.64 -25.74 -1.00
C THR A 21 47.80 -24.74 -1.01
N ASN A 22 47.57 -23.51 -1.44
CA ASN A 22 48.61 -22.48 -1.48
C ASN A 22 49.09 -22.08 -0.08
N VAL A 23 48.19 -21.98 0.88
CA VAL A 23 48.53 -21.67 2.29
C VAL A 23 49.26 -22.83 2.96
N SER A 24 48.93 -24.08 2.61
CA SER A 24 49.56 -25.27 3.19
C SER A 24 50.88 -25.68 2.52
N LYS A 25 51.17 -25.17 1.33
CA LYS A 25 52.40 -25.43 0.56
C LYS A 25 53.72 -25.13 1.32
N PRO A 26 53.85 -24.05 2.09
CA PRO A 26 55.09 -23.74 2.82
C PRO A 26 55.35 -24.70 3.99
N VAL A 27 54.34 -25.44 4.45
CA VAL A 27 54.51 -26.43 5.52
C VAL A 27 55.20 -27.65 4.91
N ASN A 28 56.47 -27.85 5.19
CA ASN A 28 57.24 -29.00 4.71
C ASN A 28 58.33 -29.34 5.72
N ALA A 29 58.99 -30.49 5.55
CA ALA A 29 60.00 -30.93 6.50
C ALA A 29 61.14 -29.91 6.67
N GLN A 30 61.50 -29.19 5.61
CA GLN A 30 62.57 -28.20 5.66
C GLN A 30 62.19 -26.96 6.50
N THR A 31 60.98 -26.43 6.33
CA THR A 31 60.50 -25.31 7.14
C THR A 31 60.24 -25.71 8.59
N LEU A 32 59.83 -26.97 8.83
CA LEU A 32 59.65 -27.49 10.18
C LEU A 32 61.00 -27.82 10.87
N ALA A 33 62.04 -28.18 10.13
CA ALA A 33 63.37 -28.45 10.70
C ALA A 33 63.94 -27.25 11.47
N GLU A 34 63.63 -26.02 11.04
CA GLU A 34 64.02 -24.79 11.74
C GLU A 34 63.41 -24.70 13.14
N ALA A 35 62.17 -25.18 13.32
CA ALA A 35 61.48 -25.20 14.60
C ALA A 35 61.77 -26.47 15.43
N PHE A 36 62.18 -27.56 14.78
CA PHE A 36 62.39 -28.87 15.40
C PHE A 36 63.80 -29.43 15.07
N PRO A 37 64.88 -28.82 15.58
CA PRO A 37 66.26 -29.12 15.16
C PRO A 37 66.74 -30.54 15.52
N TYR A 38 66.08 -31.23 16.45
CA TYR A 38 66.42 -32.59 16.88
C TYR A 38 65.51 -33.68 16.31
N ALA A 39 64.51 -33.31 15.51
CA ALA A 39 63.60 -34.27 14.91
C ALA A 39 64.24 -34.98 13.72
N THR A 40 63.92 -36.25 13.52
CA THR A 40 64.38 -36.99 12.33
C THR A 40 63.60 -36.52 11.09
N PRO A 41 64.18 -36.63 9.88
CA PRO A 41 63.49 -36.25 8.64
C PRO A 41 62.11 -36.94 8.48
N GLN A 42 62.01 -38.21 8.85
CA GLN A 42 60.76 -38.99 8.78
C GLN A 42 59.68 -38.44 9.72
N MET A 43 60.06 -37.99 10.91
CA MET A 43 59.13 -37.33 11.85
C MET A 43 58.65 -35.99 11.28
N LEU A 44 59.54 -35.22 10.66
CA LEU A 44 59.22 -33.93 10.05
C LEU A 44 58.30 -34.07 8.84
N ASP A 45 58.52 -35.07 7.99
CA ASP A 45 57.64 -35.36 6.85
C ASP A 45 56.24 -35.78 7.33
N THR A 46 56.18 -36.65 8.33
CA THR A 46 54.92 -37.08 8.94
C THR A 46 54.18 -35.89 9.56
N LEU A 47 54.90 -35.03 10.30
CA LEU A 47 54.33 -33.84 10.92
C LEU A 47 53.82 -32.84 9.88
N ALA A 48 54.57 -32.63 8.79
CA ALA A 48 54.15 -31.77 7.69
C ALA A 48 52.85 -32.27 7.05
N GLU A 49 52.77 -33.57 6.75
CA GLU A 49 51.61 -34.16 6.11
C GLU A 49 50.37 -34.14 7.03
N GLN A 50 50.55 -34.48 8.30
CA GLN A 50 49.48 -34.40 9.30
C GLN A 50 48.98 -32.96 9.47
N THR A 51 49.88 -31.98 9.50
CA THR A 51 49.53 -30.57 9.62
C THR A 51 48.73 -30.08 8.41
N LYS A 52 49.16 -30.44 7.19
CA LYS A 52 48.41 -30.11 5.95
C LYS A 52 47.03 -30.73 5.93
N THR A 53 46.94 -32.00 6.33
CA THR A 53 45.68 -32.75 6.37
C THR A 53 44.72 -32.12 7.37
N LEU A 54 45.19 -31.85 8.59
CA LEU A 54 44.39 -31.21 9.64
C LEU A 54 43.89 -29.83 9.21
N PHE A 55 44.79 -28.99 8.69
CA PHE A 55 44.45 -27.66 8.20
C PHE A 55 43.40 -27.73 7.08
N SER A 56 43.59 -28.61 6.11
CA SER A 56 42.68 -28.77 4.98
C SER A 56 41.31 -29.26 5.44
N HIS A 57 41.26 -30.23 6.36
CA HIS A 57 40.01 -30.74 6.92
C HIS A 57 39.26 -29.64 7.68
N TYR A 58 39.96 -28.92 8.56
CA TYR A 58 39.36 -27.82 9.33
C TYR A 58 38.84 -26.70 8.41
N ALA A 59 39.65 -26.25 7.45
CA ALA A 59 39.26 -25.17 6.55
C ALA A 59 38.05 -25.55 5.68
N ASN A 60 38.01 -26.78 5.17
CA ASN A 60 36.85 -27.27 4.40
C ASN A 60 35.60 -27.40 5.28
N GLY A 61 35.73 -27.94 6.50
CA GLY A 61 34.60 -28.06 7.43
C GLY A 61 33.99 -26.70 7.78
N ARG A 62 34.84 -25.71 8.13
CA ARG A 62 34.40 -24.34 8.42
C ARG A 62 33.77 -23.63 7.23
N TRP A 63 34.29 -23.88 6.03
CA TRP A 63 33.68 -23.36 4.81
C TRP A 63 32.28 -23.93 4.58
N THR A 64 32.10 -25.25 4.74
CA THR A 64 30.79 -25.89 4.58
C THR A 64 29.78 -25.32 5.56
N GLU A 65 30.13 -25.21 6.85
CA GLU A 65 29.26 -24.62 7.87
C GLU A 65 28.85 -23.17 7.53
N PHE A 66 29.80 -22.36 7.08
CA PHE A 66 29.52 -20.98 6.68
C PHE A 66 28.65 -20.90 5.42
N ALA A 67 28.96 -21.71 4.41
CA ALA A 67 28.23 -21.74 3.15
C ALA A 67 26.77 -22.18 3.36
N GLU A 68 26.53 -23.13 4.25
CA GLU A 68 25.18 -23.55 4.65
C GLU A 68 24.45 -22.45 5.42
N ALA A 69 25.08 -21.86 6.44
CA ALA A 69 24.47 -20.80 7.25
C ALA A 69 24.11 -19.55 6.44
N ALA A 70 24.88 -19.25 5.40
CA ALA A 70 24.66 -18.11 4.52
C ALA A 70 23.77 -18.45 3.30
N SER A 71 23.28 -19.68 3.17
CA SER A 71 22.59 -20.17 1.96
C SER A 71 23.37 -19.84 0.67
N PHE A 72 24.69 -20.01 0.71
CA PHE A 72 25.60 -19.52 -0.32
C PHE A 72 25.37 -20.17 -1.70
N GLU A 73 24.99 -21.46 -1.71
CA GLU A 73 24.63 -22.17 -2.93
C GLU A 73 23.42 -21.53 -3.60
N GLU A 74 22.38 -21.24 -2.83
CA GLU A 74 21.15 -20.61 -3.31
C GLU A 74 21.45 -19.21 -3.86
N LEU A 75 22.30 -18.44 -3.19
CA LEU A 75 22.77 -17.15 -3.72
C LEU A 75 23.48 -17.32 -5.07
N CYS A 76 24.39 -18.29 -5.21
CA CYS A 76 25.07 -18.54 -6.47
C CYS A 76 24.09 -18.88 -7.59
N ASN A 77 23.09 -19.73 -7.30
CA ASN A 77 22.05 -20.13 -8.24
C ASN A 77 21.20 -18.93 -8.67
N GLN A 78 20.79 -18.08 -7.72
CA GLN A 78 20.04 -16.87 -8.01
C GLN A 78 20.83 -15.89 -8.89
N PHE A 79 22.13 -15.72 -8.63
CA PHE A 79 22.99 -14.92 -9.50
C PHE A 79 23.09 -15.51 -10.92
N ASP A 80 23.25 -16.82 -11.06
CA ASP A 80 23.30 -17.48 -12.37
C ASP A 80 21.98 -17.31 -13.15
N LEU A 81 20.84 -17.36 -12.46
CA LEU A 81 19.52 -17.10 -13.05
C LEU A 81 19.35 -15.65 -13.49
N LEU A 82 19.68 -14.68 -12.62
CA LEU A 82 19.57 -13.25 -12.92
C LEU A 82 20.49 -12.84 -14.06
N GLU A 83 21.71 -13.38 -14.11
CA GLU A 83 22.65 -13.13 -15.20
C GLU A 83 22.09 -13.65 -16.54
N ARG A 84 21.54 -14.87 -16.55
CA ARG A 84 20.92 -15.44 -17.75
C ARG A 84 19.74 -14.59 -18.23
N GLU A 85 18.84 -14.23 -17.33
CA GLU A 85 17.69 -13.40 -17.65
C GLU A 85 18.10 -12.02 -18.16
N ALA A 86 19.13 -11.41 -17.55
CA ALA A 86 19.66 -10.14 -18.01
C ALA A 86 20.24 -10.23 -19.43
N ILE A 87 20.99 -11.31 -19.74
CA ILE A 87 21.52 -11.56 -21.09
C ILE A 87 20.38 -11.70 -22.10
N GLU A 88 19.36 -12.50 -21.79
CA GLU A 88 18.20 -12.70 -22.66
C GLU A 88 17.45 -11.39 -22.93
N ARG A 89 17.24 -10.57 -21.90
CA ARG A 89 16.61 -9.24 -22.03
C ARG A 89 17.44 -8.29 -22.91
N ILE A 90 18.75 -8.26 -22.73
CA ILE A 90 19.65 -7.44 -23.56
C ILE A 90 19.61 -7.90 -25.02
N GLN A 91 19.62 -9.21 -25.26
CA GLN A 91 19.50 -9.78 -26.61
C GLN A 91 18.14 -9.45 -27.27
N ALA A 92 17.07 -9.35 -26.46
CA ALA A 92 15.76 -8.88 -26.90
C ALA A 92 15.67 -7.35 -27.12
N GLY A 93 16.78 -6.61 -26.96
CA GLY A 93 16.86 -5.18 -27.19
C GLY A 93 16.50 -4.32 -25.97
N ALA A 94 16.32 -4.92 -24.78
CA ALA A 94 16.13 -4.16 -23.55
C ALA A 94 17.44 -3.44 -23.16
N GLN A 95 17.33 -2.16 -22.85
CA GLN A 95 18.45 -1.38 -22.32
C GLN A 95 18.71 -1.75 -20.86
N PRO A 96 19.97 -1.89 -20.42
CA PRO A 96 20.29 -2.08 -19.01
C PRO A 96 19.71 -0.94 -18.17
N VAL A 97 18.98 -1.29 -17.12
CA VAL A 97 18.44 -0.29 -16.20
C VAL A 97 19.62 0.38 -15.49
N LYS A 98 19.78 1.69 -15.66
CA LYS A 98 20.74 2.45 -14.86
C LYS A 98 20.28 2.42 -13.41
N ILE A 99 21.05 1.75 -12.56
CA ILE A 99 20.86 1.82 -11.11
C ILE A 99 21.01 3.29 -10.72
N THR A 100 19.91 3.90 -10.30
CA THR A 100 19.85 5.29 -9.88
C THR A 100 19.49 5.35 -8.41
N ARG A 101 20.06 6.33 -7.70
CA ARG A 101 19.66 6.64 -6.32
C ARG A 101 18.37 7.46 -6.27
N ASP A 102 17.78 7.77 -7.42
CA ASP A 102 16.49 8.44 -7.49
C ASP A 102 15.37 7.48 -7.04
N PRO A 103 14.72 7.75 -5.89
CA PRO A 103 13.70 6.87 -5.35
C PRO A 103 12.48 6.72 -6.25
N LYS A 104 12.20 7.69 -7.16
CA LYS A 104 11.06 7.60 -8.10
C LYS A 104 11.28 6.62 -9.24
N LEU A 105 12.55 6.42 -9.64
CA LEU A 105 12.96 5.46 -10.66
C LEU A 105 13.37 4.10 -10.07
N SER A 106 13.52 4.04 -8.74
CA SER A 106 13.83 2.84 -7.97
C SER A 106 12.57 2.10 -7.46
N ILE A 107 11.36 2.61 -7.72
CA ILE A 107 10.12 1.93 -7.29
C ILE A 107 9.90 0.72 -8.19
N PRO A 108 9.84 -0.51 -7.65
CA PRO A 108 9.48 -1.70 -8.41
C PRO A 108 8.18 -1.48 -9.20
N PRO A 109 8.10 -1.91 -10.48
CA PRO A 109 6.94 -1.65 -11.33
C PRO A 109 5.57 -2.01 -10.72
N LEU A 110 5.52 -3.09 -9.92
CA LEU A 110 4.32 -3.52 -9.20
C LEU A 110 3.86 -2.52 -8.13
N LEU A 111 4.79 -1.88 -7.43
CA LEU A 111 4.48 -0.84 -6.45
C LEU A 111 4.02 0.44 -7.14
N LEU A 112 4.63 0.79 -8.27
CA LEU A 112 4.17 1.92 -9.09
C LEU A 112 2.74 1.70 -9.59
N GLN A 113 2.44 0.51 -10.11
CA GLN A 113 1.08 0.14 -10.55
C GLN A 113 0.06 0.22 -9.41
N THR A 114 0.44 -0.26 -8.21
CA THR A 114 -0.43 -0.21 -7.03
C THR A 114 -0.72 1.22 -6.60
N LEU A 115 0.29 2.10 -6.62
CA LEU A 115 0.14 3.52 -6.30
C LEU A 115 -0.77 4.22 -7.32
N THR A 116 -0.58 3.99 -8.61
CA THR A 116 -1.44 4.56 -9.66
C THR A 116 -2.90 4.12 -9.51
N ASN A 117 -3.14 2.85 -9.18
CA ASN A 117 -4.49 2.33 -8.95
C ASN A 117 -5.14 2.99 -7.74
N LEU A 118 -4.40 3.14 -6.62
CA LEU A 118 -4.89 3.82 -5.42
C LEU A 118 -5.22 5.29 -5.70
N GLU A 119 -4.37 5.99 -6.43
CA GLU A 119 -4.60 7.38 -6.83
C GLU A 119 -5.88 7.52 -7.66
N THR A 120 -6.07 6.63 -8.64
CA THR A 120 -7.29 6.61 -9.47
C THR A 120 -8.55 6.35 -8.64
N LEU A 121 -8.50 5.39 -7.71
CA LEU A 121 -9.61 5.09 -6.81
C LEU A 121 -9.95 6.27 -5.90
N TYR A 122 -8.93 6.95 -5.37
CA TYR A 122 -9.10 8.13 -4.52
C TYR A 122 -9.76 9.28 -5.29
N GLN A 123 -9.28 9.57 -6.51
CA GLN A 123 -9.86 10.61 -7.37
C GLN A 123 -11.34 10.32 -7.66
N SER A 124 -11.67 9.09 -8.06
CA SER A 124 -13.05 8.67 -8.30
C SER A 124 -13.96 8.77 -7.07
N ALA A 125 -13.44 8.42 -5.88
CA ALA A 125 -14.19 8.54 -4.63
C ALA A 125 -14.46 10.01 -4.28
N ASN A 126 -13.44 10.87 -4.45
CA ASN A 126 -13.55 12.30 -4.19
C ASN A 126 -14.56 12.98 -5.14
N GLU A 127 -14.51 12.67 -6.44
CA GLU A 127 -15.48 13.19 -7.42
C GLU A 127 -16.92 12.80 -7.07
N ARG A 128 -17.14 11.52 -6.70
CA ARG A 128 -18.45 11.06 -6.23
C ARG A 128 -18.92 11.82 -5.00
N GLN A 129 -18.04 12.04 -4.03
CA GLN A 129 -18.38 12.78 -2.82
C GLN A 129 -18.74 14.24 -3.12
N LEU A 130 -17.99 14.91 -4.01
CA LEU A 130 -18.31 16.27 -4.45
C LEU A 130 -19.68 16.33 -5.13
N GLN A 131 -20.00 15.36 -5.99
CA GLN A 131 -21.30 15.28 -6.65
C GLN A 131 -22.45 15.03 -5.65
N THR A 132 -22.26 14.11 -4.70
CA THR A 132 -23.24 13.86 -3.63
C THR A 132 -23.48 15.11 -2.79
N ASN A 133 -22.41 15.81 -2.40
CA ASN A 133 -22.52 17.05 -1.63
C ASN A 133 -23.28 18.14 -2.39
N ALA A 134 -23.00 18.32 -3.69
CA ALA A 134 -23.72 19.27 -4.53
C ALA A 134 -25.22 18.93 -4.61
N ASN A 135 -25.56 17.65 -4.77
CA ASN A 135 -26.95 17.20 -4.80
C ASN A 135 -27.68 17.43 -3.46
N LEU A 136 -27.02 17.13 -2.34
CA LEU A 136 -27.58 17.38 -1.00
C LEU A 136 -27.79 18.87 -0.76
N GLN A 137 -26.83 19.72 -1.13
CA GLN A 137 -26.99 21.17 -1.03
C GLN A 137 -28.18 21.67 -1.86
N ALA A 138 -28.38 21.15 -3.07
CA ALA A 138 -29.54 21.50 -3.88
C ALA A 138 -30.86 21.07 -3.23
N GLN A 139 -30.92 19.90 -2.60
CA GLN A 139 -32.10 19.43 -1.88
C GLN A 139 -32.39 20.28 -0.65
N ILE A 140 -31.36 20.62 0.15
CA ILE A 140 -31.49 21.49 1.32
C ILE A 140 -32.06 22.85 0.91
N ARG A 141 -31.55 23.46 -0.18
CA ARG A 141 -32.07 24.74 -0.68
C ARG A 141 -33.55 24.66 -1.06
N LYS A 142 -33.98 23.56 -1.70
CA LYS A 142 -35.40 23.34 -2.02
C LYS A 142 -36.26 23.24 -0.76
N GLN A 143 -35.78 22.49 0.25
CA GLN A 143 -36.50 22.36 1.52
C GLN A 143 -36.60 23.71 2.25
N ILE A 144 -35.52 24.49 2.29
CA ILE A 144 -35.54 25.85 2.88
C ILE A 144 -36.58 26.72 2.17
N SER A 145 -36.60 26.72 0.84
CA SER A 145 -37.57 27.52 0.07
C SER A 145 -39.02 27.11 0.36
N GLU A 146 -39.28 25.81 0.55
CA GLU A 146 -40.61 25.32 0.91
C GLU A 146 -40.99 25.67 2.35
N ILE A 147 -40.04 25.63 3.29
CA ILE A 147 -40.24 26.08 4.66
C ILE A 147 -40.60 27.58 4.69
N GLU A 148 -39.86 28.41 3.96
CA GLU A 148 -40.14 29.85 3.87
C GLU A 148 -41.53 30.13 3.29
N ARG A 149 -41.94 29.36 2.27
CA ARG A 149 -43.28 29.44 1.68
C ARG A 149 -44.36 29.08 2.70
N LEU A 150 -44.20 27.96 3.40
CA LEU A 150 -45.13 27.51 4.43
C LEU A 150 -45.21 28.49 5.61
N GLU A 151 -44.09 29.08 6.02
CA GLU A 151 -44.04 30.10 7.06
C GLU A 151 -44.86 31.35 6.67
N SER A 152 -44.73 31.78 5.41
CA SER A 152 -45.53 32.89 4.86
C SER A 152 -47.03 32.57 4.87
N ASP A 153 -47.42 31.37 4.42
CA ASP A 153 -48.81 30.91 4.43
C ASP A 153 -49.38 30.89 5.86
N ILE A 154 -48.61 30.41 6.84
CA ILE A 154 -49.01 30.40 8.25
C ILE A 154 -49.19 31.82 8.78
N LYS A 155 -48.22 32.72 8.53
CA LYS A 155 -48.33 34.14 8.96
C LYS A 155 -49.58 34.80 8.40
N ASN A 156 -49.88 34.57 7.12
CA ASN A 156 -51.09 35.10 6.48
C ASN A 156 -52.36 34.57 7.14
N ARG A 157 -52.45 33.25 7.39
CA ARG A 157 -53.62 32.64 8.06
C ARG A 157 -53.78 33.12 9.50
N VAL A 158 -52.68 33.25 10.25
CA VAL A 158 -52.71 33.79 11.62
C VAL A 158 -53.21 35.23 11.60
N GLY A 159 -52.75 36.07 10.66
CA GLY A 159 -53.24 37.44 10.50
C GLY A 159 -54.74 37.51 10.18
N GLN A 160 -55.24 36.60 9.34
CA GLN A 160 -56.68 36.47 9.05
C GLN A 160 -57.48 36.07 10.30
N ILE A 161 -57.00 35.06 11.05
CA ILE A 161 -57.64 34.62 12.30
C ILE A 161 -57.68 35.76 13.31
N GLN A 162 -56.58 36.49 13.47
CA GLN A 162 -56.50 37.64 14.37
C GLN A 162 -57.51 38.73 13.97
N SER A 163 -57.57 39.07 12.69
CA SER A 163 -58.53 40.05 12.17
C SER A 163 -59.98 39.65 12.43
N THR A 164 -60.32 38.38 12.22
CA THR A 164 -61.65 37.83 12.53
C THR A 164 -61.92 37.87 14.03
N ALA A 165 -60.96 37.49 14.87
CA ALA A 165 -61.11 37.53 16.32
C ALA A 165 -61.32 38.96 16.85
N ASP A 166 -60.63 39.95 16.26
CA ASP A 166 -60.78 41.35 16.63
C ASP A 166 -62.14 41.92 16.20
N GLN A 167 -62.71 41.48 15.07
CA GLN A 167 -64.08 41.80 14.67
C GLN A 167 -65.12 41.27 15.67
N TRP A 168 -64.91 40.07 16.20
CA TRP A 168 -65.83 39.44 17.17
C TRP A 168 -65.74 40.07 18.57
N LYS A 169 -64.62 40.73 18.88
CA LYS A 169 -64.42 41.48 20.12
C LYS A 169 -65.04 42.87 20.09
N GLN A 170 -65.46 43.38 18.93
CA GLN A 170 -66.24 44.61 18.91
C GLN A 170 -67.57 44.32 19.61
N PRO A 171 -67.87 44.97 20.75
CA PRO A 171 -69.11 44.72 21.45
C PRO A 171 -70.28 45.07 20.54
N GLU A 172 -71.24 44.15 20.43
CA GLU A 172 -72.61 44.47 20.00
C GLU A 172 -73.16 45.51 20.97
N GLY A 173 -72.87 46.79 20.68
CA GLY A 173 -72.95 47.87 21.65
C GLY A 173 -73.31 49.19 20.99
N ALA A 174 -74.24 49.15 20.04
CA ALA A 174 -75.11 50.28 19.70
C ALA A 174 -76.17 49.84 18.69
N TRP A 175 -77.18 49.05 19.07
CA TRP A 175 -78.54 49.03 18.47
C TRP A 175 -79.49 48.23 19.37
N MET A 176 -79.80 48.77 20.55
CA MET A 176 -81.01 48.42 21.31
C MET A 176 -81.86 49.68 21.39
N ASP A 177 -82.72 49.85 20.38
CA ASP A 177 -84.06 50.44 20.40
C ASP A 177 -84.70 50.14 19.02
N GLY A 178 -85.74 49.28 19.00
CA GLY A 178 -86.23 48.54 17.81
C GLY A 178 -87.19 49.27 16.84
N PRO A 179 -88.05 48.58 16.05
CA PRO A 179 -88.20 47.13 15.88
C PRO A 179 -88.27 46.62 14.40
N LEU A 180 -88.03 45.30 14.27
CA LEU A 180 -88.59 44.35 13.27
C LEU A 180 -88.40 44.64 11.76
N ALA A 181 -87.42 43.98 11.14
CA ALA A 181 -87.53 43.48 9.76
C ALA A 181 -86.76 42.16 9.57
N GLN A 182 -87.52 41.07 9.72
CA GLN A 182 -87.44 39.79 9.00
C GLN A 182 -86.06 39.17 8.72
N SER A 183 -85.80 38.13 9.51
CA SER A 183 -85.28 36.81 9.09
C SER A 183 -85.21 36.59 7.57
N LYS A 184 -84.00 36.34 7.07
CA LYS A 184 -83.78 35.30 6.05
C LYS A 184 -82.59 34.44 6.45
N HIS A 185 -82.93 33.16 6.61
CA HIS A 185 -82.04 32.05 6.83
C HIS A 185 -80.89 31.97 5.82
N THR A 186 -79.77 31.53 6.37
CA THR A 186 -78.57 30.94 5.78
C THR A 186 -78.83 30.00 4.60
N ASP A 187 -77.98 30.08 3.57
CA ASP A 187 -77.57 28.91 2.80
C ASP A 187 -76.03 28.87 2.71
N LEU A 188 -75.45 27.97 3.51
CA LEU A 188 -74.05 27.56 3.45
C LEU A 188 -73.90 26.56 2.30
N GLN A 189 -73.38 26.99 1.15
CA GLN A 189 -72.85 26.05 0.16
C GLN A 189 -71.43 25.65 0.53
N VAL A 190 -71.32 24.50 1.20
CA VAL A 190 -70.09 23.72 1.29
C VAL A 190 -69.83 23.10 -0.08
N HIS A 191 -68.84 23.62 -0.81
CA HIS A 191 -68.25 22.90 -1.95
C HIS A 191 -66.97 22.19 -1.50
N ARG A 192 -67.17 20.92 -1.15
CA ARG A 192 -66.15 19.91 -0.93
C ARG A 192 -65.81 19.32 -2.29
N HIS A 193 -64.67 19.68 -2.88
CA HIS A 193 -64.07 18.88 -3.94
C HIS A 193 -62.68 18.40 -3.54
N LEU A 194 -62.66 17.13 -3.13
CA LEU A 194 -61.54 16.23 -3.23
C LEU A 194 -61.31 15.88 -4.70
N LYS A 195 -60.10 16.14 -5.20
CA LYS A 195 -59.26 15.19 -5.93
C LYS A 195 -57.85 15.72 -6.07
#